data_AF-A0A959YFH5-F1
#
_entry.id   AF-A0A959YFH5-F1
#
_cell.length_a   1.000
_cell.length_b   1.000
_cell.length_c   1.000
_cell.angle_alpha   90.00
_cell.angle_beta   90.00
_cell.angle_gamma   90.00
#
_symmetry.space_group_name_H-M   'P 1'
#
loop_
_entity.id
_entity.type
_entity.pdbx_description
1 polymer ?
#
loop_
_entity_poly.entity_id
_entity_poly.type
_entity_poly.pdbx_seq_one_letter_code
_entity_poly.pdbx_strand_id
1 'polypeptide(L)'
;AATMDLKAYAFLQQTEGDAFDLGTVMRGEGQVLEVAVRRTHTGQQAEFDRTRKAFVGLLDGRDGVLGSYEFAVVGGPDTERLSVGMTVYRDQEAFNAIAGELMQLPETQAYFATFDVVASQFATAIK
;
A
#
# COMPACT_ATOMS: atom_id res chain seq x y z
N ALA A 1 -1.94 -31.15 10.62
CA ALA A 1 -1.23 -29.86 10.63
C ALA A 1 -1.42 -29.24 9.26
N ALA A 2 -1.86 -27.98 9.18
CA ALA A 2 -1.82 -27.25 7.92
C ALA A 2 -0.36 -26.86 7.65
N THR A 3 0.27 -27.47 6.66
CA THR A 3 1.62 -27.11 6.23
C THR A 3 1.52 -25.83 5.40
N MET A 4 2.05 -24.72 5.90
CA MET A 4 2.17 -23.49 5.11
C MET A 4 3.43 -23.58 4.25
N ASP A 5 3.28 -23.54 2.93
CA ASP A 5 4.38 -23.47 1.98
C ASP A 5 4.70 -21.99 1.70
N LEU A 6 5.58 -21.42 2.52
CA LEU A 6 5.99 -20.02 2.42
C LEU A 6 6.78 -19.80 1.13
N LYS A 7 6.16 -19.21 0.11
CA LYS A 7 6.77 -18.96 -1.20
C LYS A 7 7.69 -17.74 -1.23
N ALA A 8 7.41 -16.72 -0.43
CA ALA A 8 8.19 -15.49 -0.37
C ALA A 8 8.01 -14.81 0.99
N TYR A 9 8.98 -14.00 1.39
CA TYR A 9 8.90 -13.12 2.56
C TYR A 9 9.76 -11.88 2.32
N ALA A 10 9.47 -10.80 3.05
CA ALA A 10 10.24 -9.57 3.02
C ALA A 10 10.35 -9.02 4.45
N PHE A 11 11.48 -8.41 4.77
CA PHE A 11 11.65 -7.61 5.97
C PHE A 11 11.38 -6.16 5.60
N LEU A 12 10.52 -5.50 6.37
CA LEU A 12 10.05 -4.15 6.09
C LEU A 12 10.56 -3.18 7.15
N GLN A 13 10.93 -1.98 6.73
CA GLN A 13 11.18 -0.84 7.60
C GLN A 13 10.20 0.26 7.23
N GLN A 14 9.38 0.69 8.19
CA GLN A 14 8.45 1.79 7.96
C GLN A 14 9.22 3.09 7.66
N THR A 15 8.76 3.82 6.66
CA THR A 15 9.35 5.10 6.23
C THR A 15 8.38 6.27 6.39
N GLU A 16 7.06 6.03 6.30
CA GLU A 16 6.03 7.08 6.44
C GLU A 16 4.74 6.56 7.09
N GLY A 17 3.86 7.48 7.49
CA GLY A 17 2.64 7.22 8.25
C GLY A 17 2.85 7.23 9.76
N ASP A 18 1.75 7.15 10.51
CA ASP A 18 1.79 6.94 11.96
C ASP A 18 2.40 5.57 12.30
N ALA A 19 2.87 5.39 13.54
CA ALA A 19 3.48 4.13 13.97
C ALA A 19 2.57 2.93 13.66
N PHE A 20 3.04 2.05 12.77
CA PHE A 20 2.25 0.92 12.33
C PHE A 20 2.17 -0.16 13.42
N ASP A 21 0.96 -0.46 13.87
CA ASP A 21 0.69 -1.50 14.86
C ASP A 21 -0.36 -2.48 14.32
N LEU A 22 0.09 -3.70 14.02
CA LEU A 22 -0.76 -4.79 13.55
C LEU A 22 -1.94 -5.10 14.49
N GLY A 23 -1.79 -4.89 15.80
CA GLY A 23 -2.86 -5.10 16.77
C GLY A 23 -3.96 -4.03 16.72
N THR A 24 -3.76 -2.96 15.94
CA THR A 24 -4.67 -1.82 15.93
C THR A 24 -5.07 -1.34 14.53
N VAL A 25 -4.33 -1.75 13.50
CA VAL A 25 -4.48 -1.24 12.13
C VAL A 25 -5.84 -1.58 11.49
N MET A 26 -6.53 -2.63 11.95
CA MET A 26 -7.87 -3.00 11.48
C MET A 26 -8.78 -3.44 12.63
N ARG A 27 -9.30 -2.48 13.40
CA ARG A 27 -10.14 -2.76 14.59
C ARG A 27 -11.65 -2.80 14.30
N GLY A 28 -12.09 -2.19 13.20
CA GLY A 28 -13.49 -2.14 12.80
C GLY A 28 -13.86 -3.31 11.92
N GLU A 29 -14.98 -3.99 12.22
CA GLU A 29 -15.56 -4.98 11.32
C GLU A 29 -15.83 -4.37 9.94
N GLY A 30 -15.47 -5.10 8.89
CA GLY A 30 -15.64 -4.65 7.51
C GLY A 30 -14.53 -3.73 6.99
N GLN A 31 -13.61 -3.25 7.84
CA GLN A 31 -12.45 -2.48 7.39
C GLN A 31 -11.62 -3.29 6.39
N VAL A 32 -11.03 -2.58 5.42
CA VAL A 32 -10.21 -3.16 4.36
C VAL A 32 -8.79 -2.65 4.48
N LEU A 33 -7.82 -3.55 4.57
CA LEU A 33 -6.40 -3.22 4.42
C LEU A 33 -5.97 -3.64 3.02
N GLU A 34 -5.57 -2.66 2.24
CA GLU A 34 -4.82 -2.86 1.00
C GLU A 34 -3.33 -2.98 1.31
N VAL A 35 -2.67 -3.95 0.70
CA VAL A 35 -1.22 -4.11 0.72
C VAL A 35 -0.72 -4.20 -0.73
N ALA A 36 0.05 -3.20 -1.16
CA ALA A 36 0.61 -3.11 -2.50
C ALA A 36 2.14 -3.25 -2.45
N VAL A 37 2.67 -4.30 -3.06
CA VAL A 37 4.11 -4.49 -3.29
C VAL A 37 4.45 -4.00 -4.68
N ARG A 38 5.35 -3.03 -4.76
CA ARG A 38 5.67 -2.30 -5.99
C ARG A 38 7.16 -2.40 -6.26
N ARG A 39 7.53 -2.63 -7.52
CA ARG A 39 8.92 -2.59 -7.99
C ARG A 39 9.11 -1.35 -8.83
N THR A 40 9.84 -0.36 -8.30
CA THR A 40 10.16 0.84 -9.06
C THR A 40 11.00 0.49 -10.28
N HIS A 41 10.70 1.10 -11.43
CA HIS A 41 11.49 0.90 -12.64
C HIS A 41 12.92 1.45 -12.46
N THR A 42 13.87 0.87 -13.19
CA THR A 42 15.27 1.28 -13.12
C THR A 42 15.42 2.77 -13.50
N GLY A 43 16.10 3.54 -12.64
CA GLY A 43 16.32 4.97 -12.85
C GLY A 43 15.16 5.88 -12.44
N GLN A 44 14.00 5.33 -12.03
CA GLN A 44 12.80 6.12 -11.70
C GLN A 44 12.63 6.41 -10.20
N GLN A 45 13.60 6.09 -9.34
CA GLN A 45 13.44 6.23 -7.89
C GLN A 45 13.05 7.65 -7.45
N ALA A 46 13.72 8.68 -7.99
CA ALA A 46 13.42 10.06 -7.63
C ALA A 46 12.01 10.50 -8.07
N GLU A 47 11.57 10.03 -9.23
CA GLU A 47 10.24 10.32 -9.77
C GLU A 47 9.14 9.55 -9.03
N PHE A 48 9.40 8.29 -8.68
CA PHE A 48 8.56 7.48 -7.79
C PHE A 48 8.37 8.19 -6.45
N ASP A 49 9.44 8.63 -5.79
CA ASP A 49 9.35 9.28 -4.47
C ASP A 49 8.53 10.57 -4.54
N ARG A 50 8.69 11.35 -5.62
CA ARG A 50 7.95 12.59 -5.85
C ARG A 50 6.45 12.32 -6.09
N THR A 51 6.13 11.45 -7.03
CA THR A 51 4.75 11.16 -7.44
C THR A 51 3.99 10.36 -6.38
N ARG A 52 4.65 9.46 -5.66
CA ARG A 52 4.09 8.74 -4.50
C ARG A 52 3.64 9.71 -3.42
N LYS A 53 4.44 10.70 -3.05
CA LYS A 53 4.04 11.72 -2.05
C LYS A 53 2.81 12.50 -2.49
N ALA A 54 2.72 12.84 -3.78
CA ALA A 54 1.53 13.48 -4.32
C ALA A 54 0.30 12.56 -4.22
N PHE A 55 0.45 11.28 -4.58
CA PHE A 55 -0.62 10.28 -4.46
C PHE A 55 -1.09 10.07 -3.01
N VAL A 56 -0.16 9.92 -2.06
CA VAL A 56 -0.50 9.81 -0.62
C VAL A 56 -1.24 11.07 -0.14
N GLY A 57 -0.87 12.26 -0.63
CA GLY A 57 -1.60 13.50 -0.35
C GLY A 57 -3.05 13.51 -0.85
N LEU A 58 -3.41 12.69 -1.85
CA LEU A 58 -4.81 12.54 -2.30
C LEU A 58 -5.64 11.62 -1.38
N LEU A 59 -4.96 10.77 -0.61
CA LEU A 59 -5.56 9.87 0.37
C LEU A 59 -5.70 10.55 1.74
N ASP A 60 -4.77 11.44 2.09
CA ASP A 60 -4.75 12.10 3.39
C ASP A 60 -6.01 12.94 3.65
N GLY A 61 -6.61 12.76 4.84
CA GLY A 61 -7.83 13.43 5.27
C GLY A 61 -9.11 13.09 4.48
N ARG A 62 -9.06 12.14 3.55
CA ARG A 62 -10.22 11.74 2.74
C ARG A 62 -11.19 10.87 3.55
N ASP A 63 -12.50 11.18 3.46
CA ASP A 63 -13.51 10.34 4.11
C ASP A 63 -13.42 8.89 3.61
N GLY A 64 -13.37 7.95 4.55
CA GLY A 64 -13.22 6.53 4.25
C GLY A 64 -11.78 6.02 4.23
N VAL A 65 -10.75 6.88 4.22
CA VAL A 65 -9.35 6.50 4.48
C VAL A 65 -9.07 6.64 5.97
N LEU A 66 -8.59 5.56 6.58
CA LEU A 66 -8.31 5.49 8.02
C LEU A 66 -6.82 5.53 8.35
N GLY A 67 -5.96 5.25 7.38
CA GLY A 67 -4.52 5.34 7.53
C GLY A 67 -3.81 4.95 6.24
N SER A 68 -2.64 5.51 6.01
CA SER A 68 -1.75 5.17 4.91
C SER A 68 -0.31 5.07 5.42
N TYR A 69 0.40 4.04 4.98
CA TYR A 69 1.71 3.66 5.48
C TYR A 69 2.62 3.26 4.33
N GLU A 70 3.89 3.59 4.47
CA GLU A 70 4.91 3.25 3.48
C GLU A 70 6.08 2.55 4.15
N PHE A 71 6.61 1.54 3.46
CA PHE A 71 7.69 0.71 3.94
C PHE A 71 8.74 0.48 2.85
N ALA A 72 10.00 0.62 3.24
CA ALA A 72 11.13 0.12 2.47
C ALA A 72 11.29 -1.39 2.71
N VAL A 73 11.60 -2.14 1.66
CA VAL A 73 12.03 -3.54 1.80
C VAL A 73 13.52 -3.58 2.13
N VAL A 74 13.87 -4.05 3.32
CA VAL A 74 15.25 -4.05 3.85
C VAL A 74 15.91 -5.44 3.89
N GLY A 75 15.18 -6.48 3.49
CA GLY A 75 15.74 -7.83 3.37
C GLY A 75 14.72 -8.86 2.90
N GLY A 76 15.20 -10.08 2.62
CA GLY A 76 14.45 -11.16 1.96
C GLY A 76 15.01 -11.47 0.56
N PRO A 77 14.44 -12.44 -0.16
CA PRO A 77 14.77 -12.71 -1.56
C PRO A 77 14.18 -11.64 -2.51
N ASP A 78 14.91 -11.34 -3.59
CA ASP A 78 14.45 -10.50 -4.73
C ASP A 78 13.90 -9.11 -4.35
N THR A 79 14.59 -8.42 -3.44
CA THR A 79 14.13 -7.18 -2.78
C THR A 79 14.46 -5.91 -3.54
N GLU A 80 15.16 -6.01 -4.66
CA GLU A 80 15.66 -4.84 -5.40
C GLU A 80 14.51 -3.92 -5.84
N ARG A 81 14.62 -2.62 -5.51
CA ARG A 81 13.64 -1.57 -5.82
C ARG A 81 12.21 -1.87 -5.32
N LEU A 82 12.06 -2.77 -4.34
CA LEU A 82 10.77 -3.05 -3.76
C LEU A 82 10.42 -2.04 -2.67
N SER A 83 9.15 -1.63 -2.68
CA SER A 83 8.51 -0.92 -1.59
C SER A 83 7.13 -1.52 -1.33
N VAL A 84 6.64 -1.35 -0.12
CA VAL A 84 5.30 -1.78 0.27
C VAL A 84 4.50 -0.58 0.74
N GLY A 85 3.35 -0.36 0.10
CA GLY A 85 2.36 0.63 0.51
C GLY A 85 1.19 -0.10 1.16
N MET A 86 0.65 0.48 2.22
CA MET A 86 -0.53 -0.04 2.88
C MET A 86 -1.53 1.09 3.12
N THR A 87 -2.80 0.84 2.83
CA THR A 87 -3.88 1.78 3.11
C THR A 87 -5.04 1.05 3.77
N VAL A 88 -5.56 1.64 4.85
CA VAL A 88 -6.74 1.13 5.55
C VAL A 88 -7.94 1.96 5.15
N TYR A 89 -8.99 1.29 4.71
CA TYR A 89 -10.27 1.90 4.36
C TYR A 89 -11.35 1.48 5.35
N ARG A 90 -12.35 2.35 5.52
CA ARG A 90 -13.50 2.12 6.41
C ARG A 90 -14.25 0.83 6.07
N ASP A 91 -14.45 0.59 4.78
CA ASP A 91 -15.17 -0.56 4.23
C ASP A 91 -14.87 -0.70 2.73
N GLN A 92 -15.41 -1.75 2.11
CA GLN A 92 -15.24 -2.04 0.69
C GLN A 92 -15.89 -0.97 -0.22
N GLU A 93 -16.97 -0.34 0.22
CA GLU A 93 -17.67 0.70 -0.56
C GLU A 93 -16.80 1.96 -0.65
N ALA A 94 -16.24 2.40 0.47
CA ALA A 94 -15.27 3.49 0.55
C ALA A 94 -14.06 3.22 -0.34
N PHE A 95 -13.45 2.03 -0.24
CA PHE A 95 -12.34 1.66 -1.12
C PHE A 95 -12.69 1.79 -2.60
N ASN A 96 -13.81 1.19 -3.04
CA ASN A 96 -14.20 1.19 -4.44
C ASN A 96 -14.47 2.61 -4.97
N ALA A 97 -15.15 3.45 -4.18
CA ALA A 97 -15.44 4.83 -4.54
C ALA A 97 -14.15 5.65 -4.69
N ILE A 98 -13.25 5.54 -3.72
CA ILE A 98 -11.97 6.26 -3.69
C ILE A 98 -11.07 5.79 -4.83
N ALA A 99 -10.90 4.49 -5.02
CA ALA A 99 -10.11 3.94 -6.11
C ALA A 99 -10.65 4.38 -7.48
N GLY A 100 -11.97 4.36 -7.66
CA GLY A 100 -12.62 4.82 -8.90
C GLY A 100 -12.34 6.29 -9.20
N GLU A 101 -12.36 7.16 -8.20
CA GLU A 101 -12.02 8.59 -8.34
C GLU A 101 -10.53 8.78 -8.63
N LEU A 102 -9.65 8.17 -7.81
CA LEU A 102 -8.21 8.37 -7.91
C LEU A 102 -7.66 7.92 -9.25
N MET A 103 -8.17 6.84 -9.84
CA MET A 103 -7.73 6.35 -11.15
C MET A 103 -7.98 7.34 -12.31
N GLN A 104 -8.88 8.32 -12.13
CA GLN A 104 -9.13 9.37 -13.11
C GLN A 104 -8.15 10.54 -13.00
N LEU A 105 -7.39 10.63 -11.91
CA LEU A 105 -6.49 11.74 -11.65
C LEU A 105 -5.13 11.55 -12.33
N PRO A 106 -4.57 12.61 -12.95
CA PRO A 106 -3.28 12.55 -13.61
C PRO A 106 -2.12 12.24 -12.64
N GLU A 107 -2.22 12.66 -11.38
CA GLU A 107 -1.24 12.37 -10.34
C GLU A 107 -1.12 10.87 -10.07
N THR A 108 -2.26 10.15 -10.02
CA THR A 108 -2.29 8.69 -9.86
C THR A 108 -1.66 8.00 -11.05
N GLN A 109 -1.97 8.44 -12.28
CA GLN A 109 -1.40 7.88 -13.49
C GLN A 109 0.12 8.11 -13.56
N ALA A 110 0.58 9.32 -13.22
CA ALA A 110 2.00 9.65 -13.15
C ALA A 110 2.72 8.78 -12.12
N TYR A 111 2.11 8.55 -10.96
CA TYR A 111 2.66 7.65 -9.95
C TYR A 111 2.77 6.21 -10.45
N PHE A 112 1.68 5.66 -11.00
CA PHE A 112 1.62 4.26 -11.44
C PHE A 112 2.52 3.98 -12.65
N ALA A 113 2.91 5.01 -13.41
CA ALA A 113 3.86 4.88 -14.51
C ALA A 113 5.32 4.64 -14.07
N THR A 114 5.62 4.72 -12.76
CA THR A 114 7.00 4.61 -12.25
C THR A 114 7.39 3.23 -11.72
N PHE A 115 6.43 2.28 -11.66
CA PHE A 115 6.64 0.97 -11.06
C PHE A 115 5.79 -0.12 -11.69
N ASP A 116 6.20 -1.38 -11.47
CA ASP A 116 5.36 -2.54 -11.70
C ASP A 116 4.72 -3.00 -10.40
N VAL A 117 3.44 -3.37 -10.43
CA VAL A 117 2.79 -4.03 -9.29
C VAL A 117 3.26 -5.47 -9.23
N VAL A 118 3.98 -5.83 -8.18
CA VAL A 118 4.47 -7.20 -7.94
C VAL A 118 3.37 -8.03 -7.28
N ALA A 119 2.67 -7.44 -6.32
CA ALA A 119 1.54 -8.05 -5.65
C ALA A 119 0.59 -6.96 -5.14
N SER A 120 -0.71 -7.24 -5.21
CA SER A 120 -1.75 -6.46 -4.52
C SER A 120 -2.61 -7.44 -3.76
N GLN A 121 -2.77 -7.22 -2.46
CA GLN A 121 -3.55 -8.07 -1.57
C GLN A 121 -4.49 -7.22 -0.73
N PHE A 122 -5.63 -7.79 -0.39
CA PHE A 122 -6.63 -7.15 0.44
C PHE A 122 -6.99 -8.08 1.59
N ALA A 123 -7.02 -7.53 2.80
CA ALA A 123 -7.57 -8.18 3.97
C ALA A 123 -8.82 -7.43 4.40
N THR A 124 -9.86 -8.17 4.78
CA THR A 124 -11.08 -7.60 5.35
C THR A 124 -11.21 -8.07 6.79
N ALA A 125 -11.47 -7.16 7.72
CA ALA A 125 -11.73 -7.51 9.11
C ALA A 125 -13.06 -8.25 9.22
N ILE A 126 -12.99 -9.54 9.53
CA ILE A 126 -14.13 -10.40 9.87
C ILE A 126 -14.19 -10.56 11.38
N LYS A 127 -15.38 -10.58 11.96
CA LYS A 127 -15.58 -10.96 13.36
C LYS A 127 -15.60 -12.48 13.52
#